data_AF-A0A7G9LDA8-F1
#
_entry.id   AF-A0A7G9LDA8-F1
#
_cell.length_a   1.000
_cell.length_b   1.000
_cell.length_c   1.000
_cell.angle_alpha   90.00
_cell.angle_beta   90.00
_cell.angle_gamma   90.00
#
_symmetry.space_group_name_H-M   'P 1'
#
loop_
_entity.id
_entity.type
_entity.pdbx_description
1 polymer ?
#
loop_
_entity_poly.entity_id
_entity_poly.type
_entity_poly.pdbx_seq_one_letter_code
_entity_poly.pdbx_strand_id
1 'polypeptide(L)'
;MKTKLLPILLGLLLIMNGVLIFLLIKKPHENRRPNPNRTFLTEQLQFSKNQKEEFRSLDKTHRGFMQEIDREIRQEKDELFSSYSDKNINPEKNIIKIGTLEAKKEAEIHRFFSAVRKLCKEDQVDMFDKIIKQALKGGERRQPNDGRMPPPRDGKGHPPR
;
A
#
# COMPACT_ATOMS: atom_id res chain seq x y z
N MET A 1 0.15 59.40 11.45
CA MET A 1 -0.98 58.47 11.23
C MET A 1 -0.49 57.05 10.94
N LYS A 2 0.27 56.41 11.85
CA LYS A 2 0.88 55.07 11.60
C LYS A 2 0.50 54.01 12.64
N THR A 3 -0.19 54.39 13.72
CA THR A 3 -0.54 53.48 14.84
C THR A 3 -1.88 52.77 14.65
N LYS A 4 -2.75 53.22 13.72
CA LYS A 4 -4.05 52.58 13.43
C LYS A 4 -3.98 51.45 12.41
N LEU A 5 -2.90 51.35 11.63
CA LEU A 5 -2.70 50.27 10.65
C LEU A 5 -2.20 48.98 11.31
N LEU A 6 -1.40 49.10 12.36
CA LEU A 6 -0.86 47.96 13.11
C LEU A 6 -1.95 47.04 13.70
N PRO A 7 -2.99 47.55 14.41
CA PRO A 7 -4.05 46.70 14.94
C PRO A 7 -4.92 46.08 13.85
N ILE A 8 -5.10 46.77 12.71
CA ILE A 8 -5.85 46.25 11.55
C ILE A 8 -5.09 45.07 10.92
N LEU A 9 -3.78 45.21 10.72
CA LEU A 9 -2.93 44.15 10.17
C LEU A 9 -2.85 42.95 11.13
N LEU A 10 -2.77 43.21 12.44
CA LEU A 10 -2.76 42.17 13.46
C LEU A 10 -4.09 41.42 13.51
N GLY A 11 -5.22 42.12 13.41
CA GLY A 11 -6.55 41.51 13.34
C GLY A 11 -6.74 40.67 12.07
N LEU A 12 -6.30 41.17 10.92
CA LEU A 12 -6.33 40.43 9.66
C LEU A 12 -5.49 39.14 9.73
N LEU A 13 -4.31 39.22 10.34
CA LEU A 13 -3.43 38.06 10.54
C LEU A 13 -4.08 37.02 11.45
N LEU A 14 -4.78 37.44 12.51
CA LEU A 14 -5.49 36.55 13.41
C LEU A 14 -6.63 35.81 12.70
N ILE A 15 -7.40 36.52 11.86
CA ILE A 15 -8.50 35.95 11.07
C ILE A 15 -7.96 34.95 10.05
N MET A 16 -6.90 35.29 9.31
CA MET A 16 -6.26 34.39 8.34
C MET A 16 -5.76 33.10 8.99
N ASN A 17 -5.09 33.20 10.14
CA ASN A 17 -4.65 32.03 10.90
C ASN A 17 -5.85 31.22 11.42
N GLY A 18 -6.92 31.87 11.88
CA GLY A 18 -8.16 31.22 12.29
C GLY A 18 -8.83 30.44 11.16
N VAL A 19 -8.89 31.01 9.94
CA VAL A 19 -9.41 30.34 8.74
C VAL A 19 -8.54 29.14 8.36
N LEU A 20 -7.20 29.25 8.44
CA LEU A 20 -6.27 28.15 8.22
C LEU A 20 -6.49 27.00 9.21
N ILE A 21 -6.62 27.31 10.50
CA ILE A 21 -6.89 26.33 11.56
C ILE A 21 -8.27 25.68 11.34
N PHE A 22 -9.29 26.47 10.97
CA PHE A 22 -10.62 25.97 10.67
C PHE A 22 -10.63 25.02 9.45
N LEU A 23 -9.91 25.37 8.38
CA LEU A 23 -9.76 24.51 7.20
C LEU A 23 -8.96 23.24 7.52
N LEU A 24 -7.97 23.32 8.42
CA LEU A 24 -7.20 22.16 8.86
C LEU A 24 -8.04 21.18 9.70
N ILE A 25 -8.87 21.70 10.62
CA ILE A 25 -9.77 20.90 11.47
C ILE A 25 -10.94 20.33 10.65
N LYS A 26 -11.50 21.13 9.74
CA LYS A 26 -12.65 20.73 8.92
C LYS A 26 -12.26 19.90 7.70
N LYS A 27 -10.97 19.70 7.41
CA LYS A 27 -10.55 18.74 6.40
C LYS A 27 -11.08 17.39 6.89
N PRO A 28 -12.08 16.77 6.23
CA PRO A 28 -12.47 15.43 6.60
C PRO A 28 -11.19 14.64 6.46
N HIS A 29 -10.69 14.13 7.59
CA HIS A 29 -9.75 13.05 7.54
C HIS A 29 -10.53 11.97 6.85
N GLU A 30 -10.39 11.91 5.53
CA GLU A 30 -10.84 10.81 4.72
C GLU A 30 -9.87 9.67 5.05
N ASN A 31 -9.97 9.23 6.30
CA ASN A 31 -9.76 7.88 6.75
C ASN A 31 -10.80 7.04 6.00
N ARG A 32 -10.70 6.98 4.67
CA ARG A 32 -11.00 5.78 3.93
C ARG A 32 -9.97 4.78 4.44
N ARG A 33 -10.23 4.24 5.64
CA ARG A 33 -9.83 2.87 5.94
C ARG A 33 -10.30 2.11 4.70
N PRO A 34 -9.40 1.55 3.89
CA PRO A 34 -9.81 0.85 2.69
C PRO A 34 -10.79 -0.19 3.18
N ASN A 35 -12.07 -0.02 2.84
CA ASN A 35 -13.10 -0.93 3.30
C ASN A 35 -12.66 -2.29 2.75
N PRO A 36 -12.33 -3.28 3.60
CA PRO A 36 -11.79 -4.54 3.13
C PRO A 36 -12.76 -5.26 2.17
N ASN A 37 -14.04 -4.86 2.19
CA ASN A 37 -15.09 -5.37 1.32
C ASN A 37 -15.25 -4.63 -0.02
N ARG A 38 -14.56 -3.50 -0.22
CA ARG A 38 -14.59 -2.71 -1.46
C ARG A 38 -13.22 -2.76 -2.10
N THR A 39 -12.94 -3.86 -2.81
CA THR A 39 -11.79 -3.90 -3.70
C THR A 39 -12.13 -3.11 -4.95
N PHE A 40 -11.22 -2.23 -5.37
CA PHE A 40 -11.33 -1.38 -6.57
C PHE A 40 -11.85 -2.14 -7.80
N LEU A 41 -11.40 -3.38 -7.99
CA LEU A 41 -11.85 -4.28 -9.05
C LEU A 41 -13.35 -4.63 -8.98
N THR A 42 -13.89 -4.91 -7.79
CA THR A 42 -15.31 -5.30 -7.64
C THR A 42 -16.29 -4.17 -7.91
N GLU A 43 -15.88 -2.92 -7.68
CA GLU A 43 -16.69 -1.73 -7.98
C GLU A 43 -16.59 -1.34 -9.46
N GLN A 44 -15.38 -1.34 -10.03
CA GLN A 44 -15.16 -0.95 -11.43
C GLN A 44 -15.78 -1.94 -12.43
N LEU A 45 -15.74 -3.24 -12.12
CA LEU A 45 -16.30 -4.29 -12.98
C LEU A 45 -17.76 -4.60 -12.67
N GLN A 46 -18.35 -3.92 -11.67
CA GLN A 46 -19.72 -4.15 -11.23
C GLN A 46 -20.05 -5.64 -10.99
N PHE A 47 -19.17 -6.35 -10.28
CA PHE A 47 -19.37 -7.78 -10.02
C PHE A 47 -20.71 -8.07 -9.35
N SER A 48 -21.36 -9.13 -9.81
CA SER A 48 -22.55 -9.70 -9.18
C SER A 48 -22.25 -10.22 -7.77
N LYS A 49 -23.30 -10.51 -6.98
CA LYS A 49 -23.13 -11.01 -5.60
C LYS A 49 -22.28 -12.30 -5.57
N ASN A 50 -22.53 -13.24 -6.48
CA ASN A 50 -21.79 -14.50 -6.56
C ASN A 50 -20.32 -14.26 -6.96
N GLN A 51 -20.08 -13.42 -7.98
CA GLN A 51 -18.71 -13.05 -8.38
C GLN A 51 -17.93 -12.35 -7.25
N LYS A 52 -18.62 -11.55 -6.41
CA LYS A 52 -17.99 -10.89 -5.25
C LYS A 52 -17.58 -11.89 -4.17
N GLU A 53 -18.36 -12.93 -3.92
CA GLU A 53 -18.02 -13.97 -2.95
C GLU A 53 -16.81 -14.79 -3.41
N GLU A 54 -16.81 -15.23 -4.67
CA GLU A 54 -15.66 -15.94 -5.24
C GLU A 54 -14.40 -15.06 -5.26
N PHE A 55 -14.54 -13.79 -5.66
CA PHE A 55 -13.44 -12.83 -5.63
C PHE A 55 -12.86 -12.65 -4.21
N ARG A 56 -13.70 -12.59 -3.17
CA ARG A 56 -13.23 -12.47 -1.77
C ARG A 56 -12.45 -13.69 -1.33
N SER A 57 -12.85 -14.89 -1.75
CA SER A 57 -12.12 -16.12 -1.47
C SER A 57 -10.73 -16.10 -2.14
N LEU A 58 -10.67 -15.70 -3.41
CA LEU A 58 -9.42 -15.53 -4.15
C LEU A 58 -8.52 -14.47 -3.50
N ASP A 59 -9.07 -13.30 -3.15
CA ASP A 59 -8.33 -12.19 -2.52
C ASP A 59 -7.76 -12.60 -1.16
N LYS A 60 -8.55 -13.29 -0.33
CA LYS A 60 -8.08 -13.79 0.97
C LYS A 60 -6.91 -14.77 0.82
N THR A 61 -7.03 -15.70 -0.12
CA THR A 61 -6.00 -16.70 -0.41
C THR A 61 -4.73 -16.03 -0.93
N HIS A 62 -4.86 -15.14 -1.92
CA HIS A 62 -3.76 -14.39 -2.49
C HIS A 62 -3.03 -13.54 -1.44
N ARG A 63 -3.75 -12.83 -0.57
CA ARG A 63 -3.16 -12.05 0.53
C ARG A 63 -2.37 -12.92 1.50
N GLY A 64 -2.87 -14.13 1.81
CA GLY A 64 -2.16 -15.08 2.66
C GLY A 64 -0.81 -15.47 2.06
N PHE A 65 -0.80 -15.86 0.78
CA PHE A 65 0.43 -16.20 0.07
C PHE A 65 1.40 -15.01 -0.04
N MET A 66 0.89 -13.81 -0.33
CA MET A 66 1.72 -12.60 -0.40
C MET A 66 2.37 -12.28 0.95
N GLN A 67 1.62 -12.39 2.05
CA GLN A 67 2.16 -12.16 3.39
C GLN A 67 3.23 -13.17 3.78
N GLU A 68 3.06 -14.44 3.41
CA GLU A 68 4.04 -15.49 3.66
C GLU A 68 5.34 -15.23 2.87
N ILE A 69 5.24 -14.97 1.57
CA ILE A 69 6.39 -14.66 0.72
C ILE A 69 7.11 -13.41 1.23
N ASP A 70 6.37 -12.35 1.58
CA ASP A 70 6.98 -11.12 2.12
C ASP A 70 7.70 -11.37 3.46
N ARG A 71 7.18 -12.27 4.31
CA ARG A 71 7.83 -12.66 5.55
C ARG A 71 9.14 -13.41 5.27
N GLU A 72 9.12 -14.37 4.34
CA GLU A 72 10.31 -15.13 3.93
C GLU A 72 11.37 -14.20 3.34
N ILE A 73 10.99 -13.27 2.45
CA ILE A 73 11.92 -12.29 1.88
C ILE A 73 12.55 -11.42 2.96
N ARG A 74 11.80 -11.01 3.99
CA ARG A 74 12.35 -10.24 5.11
C ARG A 74 13.36 -11.06 5.90
N GLN A 75 13.05 -12.30 6.23
CA GLN A 75 13.98 -13.20 6.94
C GLN A 75 15.28 -13.39 6.14
N GLU A 76 15.18 -13.66 4.84
CA GLU A 76 16.35 -13.84 3.99
C GLU A 76 17.17 -12.54 3.84
N LYS A 77 16.52 -11.37 3.86
CA LYS A 77 17.21 -10.06 3.91
C LYS A 77 17.91 -9.85 5.25
N ASP A 78 17.25 -10.16 6.36
CA ASP A 78 17.84 -10.01 7.69
C ASP A 78 19.09 -10.91 7.83
N GLU A 79 19.03 -12.16 7.35
CA GLU A 79 20.19 -13.06 7.27
C GLU A 79 21.27 -12.52 6.33
N LEU A 80 20.90 -12.06 5.14
CA LEU A 80 21.83 -11.48 4.16
C LEU A 80 22.61 -10.32 4.77
N PHE A 81 21.95 -9.39 5.46
CA PHE A 81 22.62 -8.23 6.07
C PHE A 81 23.33 -8.57 7.38
N SER A 82 22.99 -9.68 8.03
CA SER A 82 23.75 -10.20 9.19
C SER A 82 25.09 -10.82 8.79
N SER A 83 25.28 -11.20 7.52
CA SER A 83 26.53 -11.77 6.99
C SER A 83 27.76 -10.88 7.15
N TYR A 84 27.59 -9.56 7.30
CA TYR A 84 28.71 -8.66 7.59
C TYR A 84 29.34 -8.91 8.96
N SER A 85 28.60 -9.51 9.90
CA SER A 85 29.07 -9.79 11.27
C SER A 85 29.44 -11.26 11.49
N ASP A 86 29.00 -12.18 10.62
CA ASP A 86 29.28 -13.63 10.71
C ASP A 86 29.78 -14.19 9.38
N LYS A 87 31.02 -14.67 9.36
CA LYS A 87 31.69 -15.23 8.17
C LYS A 87 31.13 -16.57 7.71
N ASN A 88 30.27 -17.23 8.49
CA ASN A 88 29.65 -18.50 8.10
C ASN A 88 28.41 -18.33 7.22
N ILE A 89 27.89 -17.10 7.11
CA ILE A 89 26.71 -16.81 6.28
C ILE A 89 27.16 -16.65 4.83
N ASN A 90 26.51 -17.37 3.92
CA ASN A 90 26.77 -17.26 2.48
C ASN A 90 25.77 -16.26 1.84
N PRO A 91 26.18 -15.01 1.58
CA PRO A 91 25.30 -13.97 1.04
C PRO A 91 24.74 -14.35 -0.35
N GLU A 92 25.50 -15.06 -1.19
CA GLU A 92 25.04 -15.45 -2.52
C GLU A 92 23.81 -16.37 -2.45
N LYS A 93 23.79 -17.28 -1.48
CA LYS A 93 22.65 -18.18 -1.26
C LYS A 93 21.39 -17.39 -0.89
N ASN A 94 21.49 -16.42 0.01
CA ASN A 94 20.35 -15.59 0.40
C ASN A 94 19.87 -14.71 -0.78
N ILE A 95 20.79 -14.14 -1.57
CA ILE A 95 20.45 -13.35 -2.77
C ILE A 95 19.67 -14.20 -3.78
N ILE A 96 20.14 -15.42 -4.08
CA ILE A 96 19.45 -16.34 -4.98
C ILE A 96 18.05 -16.65 -4.45
N LYS A 97 17.92 -16.98 -3.16
CA LYS A 97 16.61 -17.26 -2.54
C LYS A 97 15.66 -16.07 -2.62
N ILE A 98 16.12 -14.85 -2.31
CA ILE A 98 15.32 -13.63 -2.46
C ILE A 98 14.83 -13.50 -3.91
N GLY A 99 15.70 -13.72 -4.89
CA GLY A 99 15.32 -13.72 -6.31
C GLY A 99 14.25 -14.77 -6.63
N THR A 100 14.36 -15.98 -6.10
CA THR A 100 13.34 -17.03 -6.30
C THR A 100 12.00 -16.69 -5.64
N LEU A 101 12.02 -16.05 -4.48
CA LEU A 101 10.82 -15.62 -3.77
C LEU A 101 10.12 -14.46 -4.49
N GLU A 102 10.87 -13.49 -5.02
CA GLU A 102 10.31 -12.41 -5.85
C GLU A 102 9.71 -12.99 -7.14
N ALA A 103 10.36 -13.96 -7.78
CA ALA A 103 9.79 -14.64 -8.94
C ALA A 103 8.48 -15.40 -8.60
N LYS A 104 8.42 -16.07 -7.44
CA LYS A 104 7.22 -16.74 -6.93
C LYS A 104 6.10 -15.72 -6.66
N LYS A 105 6.44 -14.54 -6.16
CA LYS A 105 5.51 -13.43 -5.94
C LYS A 105 4.86 -12.99 -7.24
N GLU A 106 5.65 -12.72 -8.28
CA GLU A 106 5.14 -12.34 -9.59
C GLU A 106 4.25 -13.43 -10.21
N ALA A 107 4.65 -14.69 -10.07
CA ALA A 107 3.83 -15.83 -10.53
C ALA A 107 2.47 -15.90 -9.83
N GLU A 108 2.42 -15.66 -8.51
CA GLU A 108 1.18 -15.66 -7.74
C GLU A 108 0.29 -14.45 -8.08
N ILE A 109 0.87 -13.28 -8.35
CA ILE A 109 0.14 -12.11 -8.85
C ILE A 109 -0.50 -12.40 -10.21
N HIS A 110 0.27 -12.96 -11.14
CA HIS A 110 -0.25 -13.35 -12.45
C HIS A 110 -1.36 -14.40 -12.33
N ARG A 111 -1.17 -15.42 -11.48
CA ARG A 111 -2.19 -16.45 -11.21
C ARG A 111 -3.47 -15.86 -10.63
N PHE A 112 -3.36 -14.93 -9.68
CA PHE A 112 -4.51 -14.24 -9.10
C PHE A 112 -5.29 -13.46 -10.16
N PHE A 113 -4.63 -12.62 -10.95
CA PHE A 113 -5.31 -11.87 -12.00
C PHE A 113 -5.90 -12.77 -13.09
N SER A 114 -5.23 -13.87 -13.44
CA SER A 114 -5.79 -14.87 -14.35
C SER A 114 -7.08 -15.50 -13.79
N ALA A 115 -7.10 -15.85 -12.50
CA ALA A 115 -8.29 -16.36 -11.85
C ALA A 115 -9.42 -15.32 -11.83
N VAL A 116 -9.13 -14.06 -11.48
CA VAL A 116 -10.12 -12.98 -11.49
C VAL A 116 -10.66 -12.71 -12.90
N ARG A 117 -9.83 -12.81 -13.94
CA ARG A 117 -10.28 -12.68 -15.33
C ARG A 117 -11.27 -13.79 -15.71
N LYS A 118 -11.08 -15.03 -15.21
CA LYS A 118 -12.02 -16.14 -15.43
C LYS A 118 -13.37 -15.94 -14.73
N LEU A 119 -13.43 -15.14 -13.66
CA LEU A 119 -14.69 -14.77 -13.02
C LEU A 119 -15.46 -13.71 -13.82
N CYS A 120 -14.80 -12.98 -14.73
CA CYS A 120 -15.43 -11.94 -15.52
C CYS A 120 -16.26 -12.56 -16.66
N LYS A 121 -17.42 -11.97 -16.94
CA LYS A 121 -18.21 -12.26 -18.15
C LYS A 121 -17.58 -11.61 -19.39
N GLU A 122 -17.97 -12.03 -20.59
CA GLU A 122 -17.44 -11.50 -21.85
C GLU A 122 -17.49 -9.97 -21.94
N ASP A 123 -18.58 -9.35 -21.48
CA ASP A 123 -18.77 -7.89 -21.42
C ASP A 123 -17.85 -7.18 -20.40
N GLN A 124 -17.34 -7.92 -19.41
CA GLN A 124 -16.47 -7.41 -18.35
C GLN A 124 -14.97 -7.62 -18.65
N VAL A 125 -14.62 -8.58 -19.52
CA VAL A 125 -13.22 -8.92 -19.83
C VAL A 125 -12.47 -7.73 -20.44
N ASP A 126 -13.07 -7.03 -21.39
CA ASP A 126 -12.44 -5.86 -22.03
C ASP A 126 -12.17 -4.72 -21.04
N MET A 127 -13.07 -4.52 -20.08
CA MET A 127 -12.90 -3.53 -19.02
C MET A 127 -11.80 -3.97 -18.04
N PHE A 128 -11.77 -5.26 -17.69
CA PHE A 128 -10.72 -5.83 -16.84
C PHE A 128 -9.33 -5.65 -17.47
N ASP A 129 -9.17 -6.02 -18.74
CA ASP A 129 -7.89 -5.94 -19.44
C ASP A 129 -7.38 -4.48 -19.53
N LYS A 130 -8.29 -3.50 -19.72
CA LYS A 130 -7.97 -2.07 -19.65
C LYS A 130 -7.51 -1.64 -18.26
N ILE A 131 -8.23 -2.04 -17.21
CA ILE A 131 -7.91 -1.70 -15.82
C ILE A 131 -6.54 -2.25 -15.43
N ILE A 132 -6.25 -3.52 -15.74
CA ILE A 132 -4.96 -4.14 -15.43
C ILE A 132 -3.82 -3.44 -16.17
N LYS A 133 -3.99 -3.14 -17.46
CA LYS A 133 -2.98 -2.42 -18.24
C LYS A 133 -2.71 -1.03 -17.67
N GLN A 134 -3.73 -0.35 -17.16
CA GLN A 134 -3.58 0.96 -16.51
C GLN A 134 -2.95 0.85 -15.11
N ALA A 135 -3.30 -0.17 -14.33
CA ALA A 135 -2.74 -0.42 -13.01
C ALA A 135 -1.24 -0.76 -13.08
N LEU A 136 -0.84 -1.58 -14.05
CA LEU A 136 0.58 -1.92 -14.29
C LEU A 136 1.38 -0.68 -14.74
N LYS A 137 0.84 0.15 -15.64
CA LYS A 137 1.46 1.43 -16.03
C LYS A 137 1.50 2.45 -14.88
N GLY A 138 0.52 2.42 -13.98
CA GLY A 138 0.45 3.29 -12.81
C GLY A 138 1.43 2.93 -11.71
N GLY A 139 1.95 1.69 -11.68
CA GLY A 139 2.97 1.24 -10.74
C GLY A 139 4.29 1.98 -10.85
N GLU A 140 4.64 2.46 -12.05
CA GLU A 140 5.81 3.31 -12.31
C GLU A 140 5.65 4.73 -11.73
N ARG A 141 4.40 5.16 -11.48
CA ARG A 141 4.07 6.46 -10.87
C ARG A 141 3.69 6.33 -9.39
N ARG A 142 4.32 5.42 -8.66
CA ARG A 142 4.39 5.61 -7.21
C ARG A 142 5.13 6.93 -6.99
N GLN A 143 4.37 7.98 -6.70
CA GLN A 143 4.93 9.19 -6.09
C GLN A 143 5.89 8.70 -4.99
N PRO A 144 7.10 9.28 -4.87
CA PRO A 144 7.98 8.99 -3.76
C PRO A 144 7.13 8.99 -2.51
N ASN A 145 7.11 7.88 -1.79
CA ASN A 145 6.47 7.84 -0.49
C ASN A 145 7.08 9.01 0.27
N ASP A 146 6.25 10.00 0.62
CA ASP A 146 6.65 11.36 0.92
C ASP A 146 7.24 11.41 2.34
N GLY A 147 8.31 10.64 2.59
CA GLY A 147 9.16 10.58 3.78
C GLY A 147 8.49 10.37 5.14
N ARG A 148 7.16 10.38 5.25
CA ARG A 148 6.43 10.34 6.50
C ARG A 148 6.28 8.90 6.95
N MET A 149 7.40 8.34 7.37
CA MET A 149 7.42 7.21 8.28
C MET A 149 6.49 7.55 9.44
N PRO A 150 5.51 6.70 9.80
CA PRO A 150 4.80 6.85 11.05
C PRO A 150 5.84 6.98 12.17
N PRO A 151 5.66 7.89 13.15
CA PRO A 151 6.61 7.99 14.26
C PRO A 151 6.81 6.59 14.87
N PRO A 152 8.06 6.23 15.22
CA PRO A 152 8.34 4.97 15.90
C PRO A 152 7.38 4.83 17.08
N ARG A 153 6.66 3.71 17.15
CA ARG A 153 5.82 3.40 18.31
C ARG A 153 6.77 3.31 19.51
N ASP A 154 6.62 4.22 20.46
CA ASP A 154 7.50 4.37 21.61
C ASP A 154 7.84 3.04 22.28
N GLY A 155 9.10 2.97 22.71
CA GLY A 155 9.81 1.78 23.14
C GLY A 155 9.04 0.82 24.05
N LYS A 156 8.88 -0.42 23.58
CA LYS A 156 9.13 -1.60 24.40
C LYS A 156 10.02 -2.54 23.59
N GLY A 157 11.33 -2.44 23.83
CA GLY A 157 12.28 -3.42 23.35
C GLY A 157 11.87 -4.80 23.84
N HIS A 158 11.79 -5.75 22.92
CA HIS A 158 11.76 -7.15 23.28
C HIS A 158 13.14 -7.51 23.85
N PRO A 159 13.23 -8.13 25.04
CA PRO A 159 14.50 -8.61 25.54
C PRO A 159 15.00 -9.74 24.62
N PRO A 160 16.30 -9.80 24.31
CA PRO A 160 16.88 -10.90 23.55
C PRO A 160 16.68 -12.21 24.33
N ARG A 161 16.30 -13.25 23.61
CA ARG A 161 16.26 -14.63 24.09
C ARG A 161 17.42 -15.39 23.48
#